data_AF-A0A173SDI2-F1
#
_entry.id   AF-A0A173SDI2-F1
#
_cell.length_a   1.000
_cell.length_b   1.000
_cell.length_c   1.000
_cell.angle_alpha   90.00
_cell.angle_beta   90.00
_cell.angle_gamma   90.00
#
_symmetry.space_group_name_H-M   'P 1'
#
loop_
_entity.id
_entity.type
_entity.pdbx_description
1 polymer ?
#
loop_
_entity_poly.entity_id
_entity_poly.type
_entity_poly.pdbx_seq_one_letter_code
_entity_poly.pdbx_strand_id
1 'polypeptide(L)'
;MKLCKEAMGNATACGKNCCCLECDRRESCSEVCGELSEKCEFAFESDTSLVEMQKNAAVIISGIAALAVQKKQIEEQEKTMRDKLRETMESYGVKSFETPEVKFLYIPATTRTTIDAARLKKAMPDVVEKYSKITNVSASVKITVK
;
A
#
# COMPACT_ATOMS: atom_id res chain seq x y z
N MET A 1 -15.34 17.42 -16.86
CA MET A 1 -16.76 16.99 -16.78
C MET A 1 -17.35 17.64 -15.54
N LYS A 2 -18.43 18.42 -15.66
CA LYS A 2 -19.05 19.03 -14.48
C LYS A 2 -19.78 17.97 -13.66
N LEU A 3 -19.46 17.92 -12.38
CA LEU A 3 -20.08 17.03 -11.39
C LEU A 3 -21.08 17.83 -10.55
N CYS A 4 -22.14 17.17 -10.09
CA CYS A 4 -23.16 17.77 -9.23
C CYS A 4 -23.01 17.29 -7.78
N LYS A 5 -22.88 18.22 -6.82
CA LYS A 5 -22.76 17.91 -5.38
C LYS A 5 -23.97 17.12 -4.85
N GLU A 6 -25.18 17.44 -5.30
CA GLU A 6 -26.41 16.73 -4.88
C GLU A 6 -26.47 15.30 -5.44
N ALA A 7 -26.03 15.11 -6.69
CA ALA A 7 -26.00 13.78 -7.32
C ALA A 7 -24.96 12.85 -6.67
N MET A 8 -23.94 13.39 -6.00
CA MET A 8 -22.98 12.61 -5.22
C MET A 8 -23.51 12.19 -3.85
N GLY A 9 -24.40 12.99 -3.24
CA GLY A 9 -24.97 12.74 -1.92
C GLY A 9 -26.24 11.88 -1.94
N ASN A 10 -26.96 11.87 -3.07
CA ASN A 10 -28.20 11.12 -3.25
C ASN A 10 -28.05 10.05 -4.35
N ALA A 11 -28.67 8.89 -4.15
CA ALA A 11 -28.73 7.86 -5.17
C ALA A 11 -29.62 8.34 -6.33
N THR A 12 -29.01 8.86 -7.40
CA THR A 12 -29.75 9.24 -8.60
C THR A 12 -30.24 7.98 -9.33
N ALA A 13 -31.43 8.03 -9.93
CA ALA A 13 -32.01 6.90 -10.64
C ALA A 13 -31.11 6.37 -11.79
N CYS A 14 -30.20 7.21 -12.30
CA CYS A 14 -29.29 6.87 -13.39
C CYS A 14 -27.85 6.50 -12.94
N GLY A 15 -27.53 6.63 -11.64
CA GLY A 15 -26.20 6.33 -11.08
C GLY A 15 -25.06 7.22 -11.61
N LYS A 16 -25.37 8.32 -12.31
CA LYS A 16 -24.37 9.27 -12.81
C LYS A 16 -24.31 10.49 -11.92
N ASN A 17 -23.09 10.96 -11.65
CA ASN A 17 -22.82 12.15 -10.83
C ASN A 17 -22.58 13.42 -11.67
N CYS A 18 -22.99 13.41 -12.94
CA CYS A 18 -22.79 14.52 -13.88
C CYS A 18 -23.85 15.62 -13.70
N CYS A 19 -23.48 16.86 -14.00
CA CYS A 19 -24.42 17.97 -14.06
C CYS A 19 -25.48 17.73 -15.15
N CYS A 20 -26.77 17.97 -14.85
CA CYS A 20 -27.86 17.82 -15.82
C CYS A 20 -27.70 18.73 -17.05
N LEU A 21 -26.96 19.83 -16.94
CA LEU A 21 -26.65 20.74 -18.05
C LEU A 21 -25.82 20.05 -19.15
N GLU A 22 -24.92 19.14 -18.77
CA GLU A 22 -24.01 18.41 -19.66
C GLU A 22 -24.40 16.92 -19.79
N CYS A 23 -25.61 16.55 -19.39
CA CYS A 23 -26.05 15.15 -19.39
C CYS A 23 -26.74 14.77 -20.70
N ASP A 24 -26.19 13.77 -21.40
CA ASP A 24 -26.75 13.26 -22.67
C ASP A 24 -28.18 12.72 -22.57
N ARG A 25 -28.65 12.40 -21.36
CA ARG A 25 -29.99 11.84 -21.11
C ARG A 25 -31.02 12.87 -20.67
N ARG A 26 -30.65 14.16 -20.66
CA ARG A 26 -31.49 15.26 -20.14
C ARG A 26 -32.91 15.23 -20.70
N GLU A 27 -33.08 15.06 -22.01
CA GLU A 27 -34.40 15.11 -22.66
C GLU A 27 -35.36 13.97 -22.24
N SER A 28 -34.79 12.83 -21.86
CA SER A 28 -35.53 11.62 -21.46
C SER A 28 -35.56 11.41 -19.94
N CYS A 29 -34.94 12.30 -19.17
CA CYS A 29 -34.79 12.14 -17.73
C CYS A 29 -36.05 12.64 -17.02
N SER A 30 -36.65 11.81 -16.16
CA SER A 30 -37.80 12.21 -15.33
C SER A 30 -37.43 13.12 -14.16
N GLU A 31 -36.12 13.24 -13.86
CA GLU A 31 -35.57 13.97 -12.71
C GLU A 31 -34.61 15.08 -13.18
N VAL A 32 -34.95 15.80 -14.25
CA VAL A 32 -34.14 16.95 -14.71
C VAL A 32 -34.20 18.07 -13.67
N CYS A 33 -33.05 18.66 -13.35
CA CYS A 33 -33.00 19.81 -12.44
C CYS A 33 -33.73 21.02 -13.03
N GLY A 34 -34.48 21.75 -12.20
CA GLY A 34 -35.16 22.98 -12.61
C GLY A 34 -34.21 24.15 -12.87
N GLU A 35 -33.06 24.19 -12.19
CA GLU A 35 -32.05 25.24 -12.34
C GLU A 35 -30.92 24.82 -13.28
N LEU A 36 -31.19 24.91 -14.58
CA LEU A 36 -30.21 24.65 -15.65
C LEU A 36 -29.39 25.91 -15.97
N SER A 37 -28.68 26.43 -14.96
CA SER A 37 -27.83 27.62 -15.10
C SER A 37 -26.36 27.24 -15.34
N GLU A 38 -25.67 28.00 -16.20
CA GLU A 38 -24.23 27.86 -16.43
C GLU A 38 -23.39 28.11 -15.16
N LYS A 39 -23.94 28.89 -14.22
CA LYS A 39 -23.33 29.23 -12.92
C LYS A 39 -24.03 28.55 -11.74
N CYS A 40 -24.47 27.31 -11.93
CA CYS A 40 -25.06 26.52 -10.85
C CYS A 40 -24.05 26.31 -9.70
N GLU A 41 -24.41 26.68 -8.47
CA GLU A 41 -23.56 26.56 -7.27
C GLU A 41 -23.23 25.10 -6.89
N PHE A 42 -24.08 24.18 -7.35
CA PHE A 42 -23.94 22.74 -7.14
C PHE A 42 -23.07 22.07 -8.22
N ALA A 43 -22.82 22.75 -9.35
CA ALA A 43 -21.95 22.26 -10.41
C ALA A 43 -20.49 22.64 -10.11
N PHE A 44 -19.60 21.64 -10.09
CA PHE A 44 -18.17 21.86 -9.93
C PHE A 44 -17.37 21.03 -10.92
N GLU A 45 -16.18 21.48 -11.25
CA GLU A 45 -15.25 20.73 -12.09
C GLU A 45 -14.41 19.79 -11.21
N SER A 46 -14.30 18.51 -11.61
CA SER A 46 -13.53 17.51 -10.86
C SER A 46 -12.06 17.89 -10.66
N ASP A 47 -11.51 18.62 -11.62
CA ASP A 47 -10.06 18.83 -11.72
C ASP A 47 -9.61 20.05 -10.89
N THR A 48 -10.49 21.01 -10.61
CA THR A 48 -10.16 22.18 -9.78
C THR A 48 -10.05 21.81 -8.30
N SER A 49 -10.88 20.87 -7.82
CA SER A 49 -10.86 20.42 -6.42
C SER A 49 -9.55 19.72 -6.02
N LEU A 50 -9.01 18.86 -6.89
CA LEU A 50 -7.73 18.18 -6.62
C LEU A 50 -6.56 19.16 -6.62
N VAL A 51 -6.55 20.11 -7.56
CA VAL A 51 -5.49 21.11 -7.66
C VAL A 51 -5.52 22.07 -6.47
N GLU A 52 -6.69 22.49 -6.00
CA GLU A 52 -6.82 23.31 -4.79
C GLU A 52 -6.44 22.55 -3.52
N MET A 53 -6.83 21.27 -3.40
CA MET A 53 -6.39 20.42 -2.30
C MET A 53 -4.86 20.28 -2.28
N GLN A 54 -4.24 20.03 -3.43
CA GLN A 54 -2.79 19.90 -3.56
C GLN A 54 -2.06 21.21 -3.18
N LYS A 55 -2.60 22.37 -3.54
CA LYS A 55 -2.06 23.67 -3.13
C LYS A 55 -2.16 23.87 -1.62
N ASN A 56 -3.33 23.60 -1.04
CA ASN A 56 -3.55 23.77 0.40
C ASN A 56 -2.77 22.75 1.24
N ALA A 57 -2.52 21.56 0.69
CA ALA A 57 -1.74 20.50 1.32
C ALA A 57 -0.26 20.49 0.87
N ALA A 58 0.21 21.47 0.09
CA ALA A 58 1.55 21.44 -0.51
C ALA A 58 2.67 21.30 0.53
N VAL A 59 2.52 22.00 1.67
CA VAL A 59 3.45 21.93 2.81
C VAL A 59 3.42 20.56 3.49
N ILE A 60 2.24 19.94 3.56
CA ILE A 60 2.07 18.61 4.15
C ILE A 60 2.70 17.55 3.23
N ILE A 61 2.45 17.65 1.92
CA ILE A 61 3.00 16.74 0.90
C ILE A 61 4.53 16.82 0.87
N SER A 62 5.10 18.02 0.91
CA SER A 62 6.56 18.19 0.95
C SER A 62 7.17 17.66 2.25
N GLY A 63 6.49 17.85 3.38
CA GLY A 63 6.89 17.28 4.67
C GLY A 63 6.91 15.75 4.65
N ILE A 64 5.87 15.11 4.10
CA ILE A 64 5.82 13.65 3.94
C ILE A 64 6.94 13.14 3.03
N ALA A 65 7.18 13.81 1.91
CA ALA A 65 8.25 13.43 0.99
C ALA A 65 9.64 13.53 1.65
N ALA A 66 9.91 14.59 2.40
CA ALA A 66 11.15 14.76 3.14
C ALA A 66 11.35 13.66 4.20
N LEU A 67 10.30 13.34 4.97
CA LEU A 67 10.33 12.26 5.96
C LEU A 67 10.58 10.89 5.30
N ALA A 68 9.99 10.64 4.13
CA ALA A 68 10.22 9.40 3.39
C ALA A 68 11.68 9.26 2.91
N VAL A 69 12.31 10.35 2.47
CA VAL A 69 13.73 10.36 2.09
C VAL A 69 14.62 10.13 3.32
N GLN A 70 14.35 10.83 4.41
CA GLN A 70 15.09 10.66 5.67
C GLN A 70 14.98 9.23 6.21
N LYS A 71 13.78 8.64 6.18
CA LYS A 71 13.57 7.26 6.60
C LYS A 71 14.43 6.28 5.79
N LYS A 72 14.48 6.44 4.45
CA LYS A 72 15.35 5.61 3.60
C LYS A 72 16.83 5.76 3.95
N GLN A 73 17.28 6.98 4.20
CA GLN A 73 18.66 7.24 4.60
C GLN A 73 18.99 6.60 5.95
N ILE A 74 18.08 6.69 6.93
CA ILE A 74 18.25 6.05 8.25
C ILE A 74 18.27 4.53 8.13
N GLU A 75 17.37 3.94 7.33
CA GLU A 75 17.35 2.48 7.09
C GLU A 75 18.66 1.99 6.45
N GLU A 76 19.24 2.76 5.53
CA GLU A 76 20.51 2.42 4.89
C GLU A 76 21.70 2.58 5.84
N GLN A 77 21.72 3.66 6.63
CA GLN A 77 22.69 3.84 7.71
C GLN A 77 22.60 2.70 8.75
N GLU A 78 21.39 2.31 9.15
CA GLU A 78 21.18 1.21 10.10
C GLU A 78 21.72 -0.11 9.56
N LYS A 79 21.50 -0.42 8.27
CA LYS A 79 22.08 -1.61 7.64
C LYS A 79 23.61 -1.58 7.69
N THR A 80 24.21 -0.47 7.28
CA THR A 80 25.68 -0.35 7.30
C THR A 80 26.25 -0.46 8.72
N MET A 81 25.57 0.09 9.73
CA MET A 81 25.98 -0.03 11.13
C MET A 81 25.82 -1.47 11.65
N ARG A 82 24.73 -2.17 11.29
CA ARG A 82 24.54 -3.59 11.62
C ARG A 82 25.57 -4.48 10.95
N ASP A 83 25.94 -4.20 9.69
CA ASP A 83 26.98 -4.95 8.97
C ASP A 83 28.36 -4.75 9.61
N LYS A 84 28.72 -3.50 9.94
CA LYS A 84 29.96 -3.20 10.70
C LYS A 84 29.97 -3.86 12.06
N LEU A 85 28.84 -3.86 12.77
CA LEU A 85 28.71 -4.55 14.05
C LEU A 85 28.88 -6.06 13.88
N ARG A 86 28.28 -6.66 12.85
CA ARG A 86 28.45 -8.08 12.52
C ARG A 86 29.92 -8.42 12.27
N GLU A 87 30.62 -7.65 11.43
CA GLU A 87 32.05 -7.84 11.12
C GLU A 87 32.94 -7.68 12.36
N THR A 88 32.61 -6.71 13.22
CA THR A 88 33.30 -6.53 14.51
C THR A 88 33.03 -7.71 15.44
N MET A 89 31.78 -8.17 15.57
CA MET A 89 31.45 -9.34 16.39
C MET A 89 32.16 -10.62 15.87
N GLU A 90 32.28 -10.77 14.55
CA GLU A 90 32.97 -11.89 13.91
C GLU A 90 34.49 -11.85 14.13
N SER A 91 35.12 -10.70 13.91
CA SER A 91 36.57 -10.52 14.12
C SER A 91 37.01 -10.70 15.57
N TYR A 92 36.19 -10.25 16.53
CA TYR A 92 36.45 -10.42 17.96
C TYR A 92 35.92 -11.74 18.54
N GLY A 93 35.23 -12.57 17.75
CA GLY A 93 34.66 -13.86 18.18
C GLY A 93 33.56 -13.74 19.23
N VAL A 94 32.90 -12.58 19.34
CA VAL A 94 31.86 -12.30 20.34
C VAL A 94 30.52 -12.81 19.82
N LYS A 95 30.02 -13.89 20.43
CA LYS A 95 28.73 -14.50 20.06
C LYS A 95 27.53 -13.68 20.52
N SER A 96 27.63 -13.02 21.67
CA SER A 96 26.59 -12.14 22.18
C SER A 96 27.16 -11.17 23.21
N PHE A 97 26.60 -9.97 23.27
CA PHE A 97 26.84 -9.03 24.36
C PHE A 97 25.56 -8.25 24.66
N GLU A 98 25.47 -7.74 25.89
CA GLU A 98 24.28 -7.06 26.39
C GLU A 98 24.70 -5.68 26.91
N THR A 99 24.02 -4.65 26.43
CA THR A 99 24.09 -3.29 26.98
C THR A 99 22.85 -3.06 27.84
N PRO A 100 22.83 -2.02 28.70
CA PRO A 100 21.63 -1.69 29.51
C PRO A 100 20.35 -1.48 28.68
N GLU A 101 20.50 -1.21 27.38
CA GLU A 101 19.40 -0.84 26.48
C GLU A 101 19.08 -1.96 25.48
N VAL A 102 20.06 -2.76 25.05
CA VAL A 102 19.91 -3.71 23.94
C VAL A 102 20.82 -4.93 24.09
N LYS A 103 20.28 -6.09 23.74
CA LYS A 103 21.05 -7.34 23.61
C LYS A 103 21.38 -7.63 22.15
N PHE A 104 22.65 -7.84 21.85
CA PHE A 104 23.13 -8.22 20.53
C PHE A 104 23.55 -9.69 20.51
N LEU A 105 23.03 -10.44 19.55
CA LEU A 105 23.36 -11.84 19.29
C LEU A 105 23.85 -11.97 17.85
N TYR A 106 25.08 -12.46 17.68
CA TYR A 106 25.60 -12.79 16.37
C TYR A 106 25.06 -14.16 15.94
N ILE A 107 24.30 -14.17 14.84
CA ILE A 107 23.82 -15.40 14.21
C ILE A 107 24.60 -15.54 12.90
N PRO A 108 25.41 -16.61 12.75
CA PRO A 108 26.22 -16.79 11.55
C PRO A 108 25.32 -16.97 10.31
N ALA A 109 25.84 -16.55 9.15
CA ALA A 109 25.15 -16.75 7.88
C ALA A 109 24.84 -18.25 7.71
N THR A 110 23.55 -18.57 7.68
CA THR A 110 23.08 -19.96 7.52
C THR A 110 22.51 -20.12 6.12
N THR A 111 23.01 -21.09 5.36
CA THR A 111 22.46 -21.43 4.06
C THR A 111 21.20 -22.26 4.25
N ARG A 112 20.05 -21.72 3.83
CA ARG A 112 18.80 -22.46 3.81
C ARG A 112 18.53 -22.96 2.40
N THR A 113 18.73 -24.25 2.18
CA THR A 113 18.30 -24.91 0.94
C THR A 113 16.79 -25.10 0.99
N THR A 114 16.05 -24.34 0.18
CA THR A 114 14.60 -24.50 0.02
C THR A 114 14.35 -25.15 -1.33
N ILE A 115 13.58 -26.23 -1.35
CA ILE A 115 13.18 -26.89 -2.58
C ILE A 115 12.09 -26.04 -3.23
N ASP A 116 12.32 -25.61 -4.47
CA ASP A 116 11.30 -24.95 -5.29
C ASP A 116 10.26 -26.00 -5.71
N ALA A 117 9.26 -26.22 -4.85
CA ALA A 117 8.20 -27.18 -5.06
C ALA A 117 7.39 -26.89 -6.33
N ALA A 118 7.34 -25.64 -6.80
CA ALA A 118 6.63 -25.28 -8.03
C ALA A 118 7.40 -25.73 -9.27
N ARG A 119 8.72 -25.55 -9.29
CA ARG A 119 9.57 -26.11 -10.36
C ARG A 119 9.60 -27.64 -10.32
N LEU A 120 9.68 -28.24 -9.14
CA LEU A 120 9.71 -29.70 -8.99
C LEU A 120 8.41 -30.36 -9.47
N LYS A 121 7.24 -29.78 -9.15
CA LYS A 121 5.94 -30.24 -9.66
C LYS A 121 5.83 -30.19 -11.17
N LYS A 122 6.44 -29.19 -11.82
CA LYS A 122 6.44 -29.04 -13.28
C LYS A 122 7.39 -30.00 -13.98
N ALA A 123 8.56 -30.25 -13.39
CA ALA A 123 9.61 -31.07 -14.01
C ALA A 123 9.44 -32.57 -13.74
N MET A 124 8.98 -32.94 -12.53
CA MET A 124 8.89 -34.34 -12.07
C MET A 124 7.68 -34.52 -11.13
N PRO A 125 6.45 -34.57 -11.67
CA PRO A 125 5.24 -34.74 -10.86
C PRO A 125 5.22 -36.06 -10.09
N ASP A 126 5.71 -37.16 -10.69
CA ASP A 126 5.73 -38.50 -10.07
C ASP A 126 6.57 -38.54 -8.77
N VAL A 127 7.67 -37.78 -8.74
CA VAL A 127 8.53 -37.67 -7.56
C VAL A 127 7.83 -36.85 -6.47
N VAL A 128 7.10 -35.81 -6.83
CA VAL A 128 6.34 -35.02 -5.86
C VAL A 128 5.26 -35.89 -5.22
N GLU A 129 4.53 -36.69 -6.00
CA GLU A 129 3.48 -37.55 -5.46
C GLU A 129 4.05 -38.64 -4.53
N LYS A 130 5.19 -39.24 -4.90
CA LYS A 130 5.84 -40.29 -4.09
C LYS A 130 6.43 -39.79 -2.76
N TYR A 131 6.89 -38.54 -2.70
CA TYR A 131 7.61 -38.00 -1.53
C TYR A 131 6.85 -36.88 -0.79
N SER A 132 5.62 -36.55 -1.21
CA SER A 132 4.78 -35.59 -0.49
C SER A 132 4.02 -36.25 0.64
N LYS A 133 4.21 -35.73 1.86
CA LYS A 133 3.39 -36.08 3.02
C LYS A 133 2.33 -35.01 3.23
N ILE A 134 1.06 -35.36 3.02
CA ILE A 134 -0.06 -34.49 3.40
C ILE A 134 -0.24 -34.61 4.93
N THR A 135 -0.02 -33.51 5.64
CA THR A 135 -0.27 -33.43 7.08
C THR A 135 -1.39 -32.43 7.31
N ASN A 136 -2.48 -32.86 7.93
CA ASN A 136 -3.57 -31.97 8.33
C ASN A 136 -3.08 -31.07 9.46
N VAL A 137 -3.07 -29.77 9.22
CA VAL A 137 -2.72 -28.76 10.22
C VAL A 137 -4.02 -28.09 10.68
N SER A 138 -4.24 -28.02 11.98
CA SER A 138 -5.40 -27.36 12.58
C SER A 138 -5.41 -25.87 12.26
N ALA A 139 -6.59 -25.30 12.07
CA ALA A 139 -6.75 -23.88 11.77
C ALA A 139 -6.15 -23.00 12.89
N SER A 140 -5.38 -21.98 12.50
CA SER A 140 -4.81 -20.98 13.42
C SER A 140 -5.00 -19.57 12.86
N VAL A 141 -5.43 -18.63 13.71
CA VAL A 141 -5.62 -17.21 13.34
C VAL A 141 -4.29 -16.47 13.45
N LYS A 142 -3.84 -15.84 12.36
CA LYS A 142 -2.63 -15.01 12.34
C LYS A 142 -3.01 -13.53 12.45
N ILE A 143 -2.73 -12.91 13.58
CA ILE A 143 -2.88 -11.46 13.78
C ILE A 143 -1.55 -10.80 13.40
N THR A 144 -1.60 -9.85 12.46
CA THR A 144 -0.43 -9.06 12.05
C THR A 144 -0.72 -7.60 12.38
N VAL A 145 0.08 -7.03 13.29
CA VAL A 145 0.00 -5.61 13.66
C VAL A 145 0.85 -4.82 12.66
N LYS A 146 0.31 -3.71 12.15
CA LYS A 146 0.99 -2.81 11.20
C LYS A 146 2.04 -1.95 11.89
#